data_AF-A0A1I4P0G4-F1
#
_entry.id   AF-A0A1I4P0G4-F1
#
_cell.length_a   1.000
_cell.length_b   1.000
_cell.length_c   1.000
_cell.angle_alpha   90.00
_cell.angle_beta   90.00
_cell.angle_gamma   90.00
#
_symmetry.space_group_name_H-M   'P 1'
#
loop_
_entity.id
_entity.type
_entity.pdbx_description
1 polymer ?
#
loop_
_entity_poly.entity_id
_entity_poly.type
_entity_poly.pdbx_seq_one_letter_code
_entity_poly.pdbx_strand_id
1 'polypeptide(L)'
;MGIRKGLMAALLMGSALLVGCAHSPQQLNVQPQVQVPLNPVASRQPVVVVVQDTRPSKVLGTRGGIYPESSNITISEQSIGLIRQQVEGAVRQLGFSVVPEGTPNANRLTVSLAELRYQSPKDGAYVTQADISAAFVAEARSSSQQYQGRYGASAQHRFGYAPNQATNTRLVTEVMNDALTRVFKDPAIVQILQR
;
A
#
# COMPACT_ATOMS: atom_id res chain seq x y z
N MET A 1 33.54 36.46 -67.92
CA MET A 1 32.19 36.92 -67.53
C MET A 1 31.25 35.72 -67.67
N GLY A 2 30.70 35.04 -66.66
CA GLY A 2 30.78 35.17 -65.20
C GLY A 2 30.42 33.81 -64.57
N ILE A 3 31.01 33.55 -63.42
CA ILE A 3 30.73 32.41 -62.53
C ILE A 3 29.42 32.71 -61.78
N ARG A 4 28.44 31.78 -61.75
CA ARG A 4 27.45 31.73 -60.66
C ARG A 4 27.14 30.30 -60.23
N LYS A 5 27.66 29.99 -59.04
CA LYS A 5 27.40 28.83 -58.19
C LYS A 5 25.97 28.93 -57.64
N GLY A 6 25.25 27.80 -57.57
CA GLY A 6 23.96 27.68 -56.90
C GLY A 6 23.92 26.40 -56.09
N LEU A 7 24.16 26.55 -54.79
CA LEU A 7 24.40 25.53 -53.77
C LEU A 7 23.14 24.69 -53.52
N MET A 8 23.26 23.36 -53.51
CA MET A 8 22.25 22.48 -52.89
C MET A 8 22.17 22.80 -51.39
N ALA A 9 21.01 23.21 -50.92
CA ALA A 9 20.72 23.30 -49.48
C ALA A 9 19.48 22.43 -49.20
N ALA A 10 19.72 21.14 -48.96
CA ALA A 10 18.72 20.25 -48.38
C ALA A 10 18.61 20.58 -46.88
N LEU A 11 17.59 21.35 -46.50
CA LEU A 11 17.21 21.54 -45.10
C LEU A 11 16.57 20.25 -44.58
N LEU A 12 17.37 19.38 -43.98
CA LEU A 12 16.88 18.31 -43.11
C LEU A 12 16.47 18.92 -41.76
N MET A 13 15.20 19.36 -41.66
CA MET A 13 14.57 19.68 -40.39
C MET A 13 14.34 18.37 -39.61
N GLY A 14 15.29 18.03 -38.74
CA GLY A 14 15.15 16.94 -37.79
C GLY A 14 14.12 17.28 -36.72
N SER A 15 12.91 16.74 -36.86
CA SER A 15 11.88 16.77 -35.81
C SER A 15 12.33 15.86 -34.67
N ALA A 16 13.07 16.39 -33.70
CA ALA A 16 13.30 15.72 -32.43
C ALA A 16 11.96 15.61 -31.68
N LEU A 17 11.25 14.50 -31.87
CA LEU A 17 10.13 14.12 -31.02
C LEU A 17 10.70 13.80 -29.64
N LEU A 18 10.81 14.82 -28.79
CA LEU A 18 10.99 14.64 -27.35
C LEU A 18 9.70 14.04 -26.80
N VAL A 19 9.57 12.71 -26.92
CA VAL A 19 8.53 11.95 -26.22
C VAL A 19 8.94 11.83 -24.76
N GLY A 20 8.94 12.96 -24.05
CA GLY A 20 8.98 12.98 -22.60
C GLY A 20 7.61 12.51 -22.11
N CYS A 21 7.41 11.21 -21.96
CA CYS A 21 6.24 10.68 -21.27
C CYS A 21 6.31 11.18 -19.82
N ALA A 22 5.70 12.33 -19.54
CA ALA A 22 5.44 12.79 -18.19
C ALA A 22 4.83 11.62 -17.41
N HIS A 23 5.38 11.33 -16.24
CA HIS A 23 4.93 10.20 -15.46
C HIS A 23 3.47 10.39 -15.05
N SER A 24 2.59 9.54 -15.57
CA SER A 24 1.16 9.61 -15.23
C SER A 24 0.91 9.15 -13.78
N PRO A 25 -0.21 9.58 -13.18
CA PRO A 25 -0.71 9.02 -11.94
C PRO A 25 -0.85 7.49 -12.02
N GLN A 26 -0.67 6.83 -10.89
CA GLN A 26 -0.84 5.38 -10.77
C GLN A 26 -1.81 5.05 -9.64
N GLN A 27 -2.76 4.16 -9.94
CA GLN A 27 -3.64 3.56 -8.95
C GLN A 27 -3.22 2.11 -8.73
N LEU A 28 -2.76 1.81 -7.52
CA LEU A 28 -2.23 0.49 -7.17
C LEU A 28 -3.35 -0.42 -6.68
N ASN A 29 -3.40 -1.64 -7.22
CA ASN A 29 -4.33 -2.67 -6.77
C ASN A 29 -3.61 -3.56 -5.74
N VAL A 30 -3.55 -3.10 -4.49
CA VAL A 30 -2.81 -3.79 -3.43
C VAL A 30 -3.69 -4.84 -2.76
N GLN A 31 -3.11 -6.01 -2.48
CA GLN A 31 -3.78 -7.11 -1.80
C GLN A 31 -2.82 -7.71 -0.77
N PRO A 32 -2.65 -7.05 0.39
CA PRO A 32 -1.71 -7.55 1.38
C PRO A 32 -2.22 -8.83 2.04
N GLN A 33 -1.31 -9.72 2.38
CA GLN A 33 -1.55 -11.03 2.97
C GLN A 33 -0.79 -11.16 4.28
N VAL A 34 -1.34 -11.94 5.20
CA VAL A 34 -0.64 -12.35 6.43
C VAL A 34 0.34 -13.47 6.08
N GLN A 35 1.64 -13.22 6.22
CA GLN A 35 2.70 -14.13 5.79
C GLN A 35 3.27 -14.97 6.94
N VAL A 36 2.39 -15.50 7.79
CA VAL A 36 2.79 -16.45 8.83
C VAL A 36 1.75 -17.56 8.98
N PRO A 37 2.20 -18.78 9.34
CA PRO A 37 1.28 -19.80 9.80
C PRO A 37 0.53 -19.29 11.03
N LEU A 38 -0.80 -19.32 10.96
CA LEU A 38 -1.67 -19.02 12.09
C LEU A 38 -2.19 -20.33 12.63
N ASN A 39 -1.73 -20.69 13.83
CA ASN A 39 -2.21 -21.87 14.51
C ASN A 39 -3.54 -21.55 15.22
N PRO A 40 -4.54 -22.44 15.17
CA PRO A 40 -5.75 -22.27 15.94
C PRO A 40 -5.42 -22.20 17.44
N VAL A 41 -5.83 -21.12 18.07
CA VAL A 41 -5.65 -20.85 19.51
C VAL A 41 -6.99 -20.53 20.18
N ALA A 42 -8.00 -20.18 19.40
CA ALA A 42 -9.37 -19.92 19.85
C ALA A 42 -10.30 -21.11 19.61
N SER A 43 -11.44 -21.11 20.31
CA SER A 43 -12.48 -22.14 20.27
C SER A 43 -13.81 -21.56 19.78
N ARG A 44 -13.81 -20.97 18.58
CA ARG A 44 -14.97 -20.40 17.87
C ARG A 44 -15.68 -19.23 18.57
N GLN A 45 -14.98 -18.48 19.43
CA GLN A 45 -15.53 -17.24 19.98
C GLN A 45 -15.95 -16.29 18.84
N PRO A 46 -17.12 -15.63 18.94
CA PRO A 46 -17.61 -14.73 17.91
C PRO A 46 -16.81 -13.43 17.89
N VAL A 47 -16.30 -13.05 16.71
CA VAL A 47 -15.54 -11.81 16.49
C VAL A 47 -16.14 -11.02 15.33
N VAL A 48 -16.48 -9.77 15.59
CA VAL A 48 -16.75 -8.78 14.54
C VAL A 48 -15.43 -8.22 14.03
N VAL A 49 -15.21 -8.26 12.73
CA VAL A 49 -14.03 -7.68 12.08
C VAL A 49 -14.42 -6.40 11.37
N VAL A 50 -13.76 -5.30 11.72
CA VAL A 50 -13.90 -4.02 11.03
C VAL A 50 -12.55 -3.65 10.42
N VAL A 51 -12.56 -3.28 9.14
CA VAL A 51 -11.39 -2.73 8.46
C VAL A 51 -11.74 -1.41 7.84
N GLN A 52 -10.90 -0.41 8.11
CA GLN A 52 -11.10 0.98 7.69
C GLN A 52 -9.81 1.64 7.23
N ASP A 53 -9.93 2.64 6.36
CA ASP A 53 -8.82 3.48 5.92
C ASP A 53 -8.90 4.84 6.61
N THR A 54 -8.03 5.04 7.60
CA THR A 54 -7.98 6.25 8.42
C THR A 54 -6.79 7.13 8.06
N ARG A 55 -6.16 6.90 6.89
CA ARG A 55 -5.07 7.75 6.42
C ARG A 55 -5.57 9.19 6.24
N PRO A 56 -4.76 10.19 6.60
CA PRO A 56 -5.13 11.60 6.39
C PRO A 56 -5.21 11.99 4.91
N SER A 57 -4.61 11.19 4.01
CA SER A 57 -4.65 11.40 2.57
C SER A 57 -4.78 10.06 1.82
N LYS A 58 -5.50 10.09 0.69
CA LYS A 58 -5.57 8.97 -0.27
C LYS A 58 -4.33 8.90 -1.18
N VAL A 59 -3.56 9.98 -1.26
CA VAL A 59 -2.31 10.06 -2.01
C VAL A 59 -1.16 9.57 -1.14
N LEU A 60 -0.47 8.52 -1.59
CA LEU A 60 0.68 7.92 -0.89
C LEU A 60 1.93 8.79 -1.05
N GLY A 61 1.99 9.51 -2.18
CA GLY A 61 3.07 10.38 -2.60
C GLY A 61 3.12 10.42 -4.13
N THR A 62 4.29 10.71 -4.68
CA THR A 62 4.47 10.88 -6.13
C THR A 62 5.53 9.95 -6.67
N ARG A 63 5.46 9.69 -7.98
CA ARG A 63 6.46 8.88 -8.68
C ARG A 63 7.79 9.62 -8.87
N GLY A 64 7.87 10.92 -8.61
CA GLY A 64 9.04 11.76 -8.88
C GLY A 64 9.15 12.14 -10.36
N GLY A 65 10.34 12.54 -10.79
CA GLY A 65 10.62 12.96 -12.16
C GLY A 65 10.37 14.46 -12.39
N ILE A 66 10.31 14.88 -13.66
CA ILE A 66 10.25 16.30 -14.05
C ILE A 66 8.97 17.00 -13.56
N TYR A 67 7.87 16.25 -13.38
CA TYR A 67 6.57 16.77 -12.96
C TYR A 67 5.98 15.94 -11.81
N PRO A 68 6.58 15.98 -10.61
CA PRO A 68 6.17 15.10 -9.51
C PRO A 68 4.74 15.37 -9.06
N GLU A 69 4.29 16.63 -9.10
CA GLU A 69 2.96 17.06 -8.64
C GLU A 69 1.79 16.46 -9.46
N SER A 70 2.05 16.02 -10.70
CA SER A 70 1.04 15.37 -11.56
C SER A 70 1.17 13.85 -11.60
N SER A 71 2.11 13.27 -10.85
CA SER A 71 2.44 11.84 -10.87
C SER A 71 2.03 11.12 -9.57
N ASN A 72 0.83 11.42 -9.07
CA ASN A 72 0.36 10.88 -7.80
C ASN A 72 0.22 9.35 -7.80
N ILE A 73 0.52 8.74 -6.66
CA ILE A 73 0.30 7.32 -6.40
C ILE A 73 -0.85 7.20 -5.39
N THR A 74 -1.86 6.42 -5.76
CA THR A 74 -3.02 6.09 -4.92
C THR A 74 -3.20 4.57 -4.84
N ILE A 75 -4.07 4.09 -3.96
CA ILE A 75 -4.55 2.69 -4.01
C ILE A 75 -5.99 2.66 -4.51
N SER A 76 -6.40 1.56 -5.14
CA SER A 76 -7.78 1.31 -5.50
C SER A 76 -8.67 1.22 -4.26
N GLU A 77 -9.90 1.72 -4.34
CA GLU A 77 -10.90 1.64 -3.27
C GLU A 77 -11.24 0.18 -2.91
N GLN A 78 -11.13 -0.73 -3.87
CA GLN A 78 -11.35 -2.17 -3.68
C GLN A 78 -10.34 -2.78 -2.70
N SER A 79 -9.14 -2.17 -2.56
CA SER A 79 -8.06 -2.70 -1.72
C SER A 79 -8.49 -2.82 -0.25
N ILE A 80 -9.35 -1.93 0.25
CA ILE A 80 -9.84 -2.01 1.64
C ILE A 80 -10.73 -3.23 1.86
N GLY A 81 -11.56 -3.57 0.87
CA GLY A 81 -12.35 -4.81 0.88
C GLY A 81 -11.46 -6.06 0.87
N LEU A 82 -10.38 -6.04 0.08
CA LEU A 82 -9.41 -7.15 0.03
C LEU A 82 -8.64 -7.30 1.35
N ILE A 83 -8.25 -6.20 1.99
CA ILE A 83 -7.64 -6.22 3.33
C ILE A 83 -8.62 -6.82 4.34
N ARG A 84 -9.90 -6.43 4.29
CA ARG A 84 -10.93 -7.02 5.16
C ARG A 84 -11.01 -8.53 5.00
N GLN A 85 -11.09 -9.03 3.77
CA GLN A 85 -11.12 -10.47 3.51
C GLN A 85 -9.91 -11.20 4.09
N GLN A 86 -8.72 -10.58 4.01
CA GLN A 86 -7.50 -11.15 4.58
C GLN A 86 -7.48 -11.14 6.11
N VAL A 87 -7.93 -10.05 6.74
CA VAL A 87 -8.07 -9.96 8.19
C VAL A 87 -9.08 -11.00 8.70
N GLU A 88 -10.24 -11.12 8.05
CA GLU A 88 -11.22 -12.14 8.42
C GLU A 88 -10.69 -13.56 8.23
N GLY A 89 -9.97 -13.82 7.13
CA GLY A 89 -9.33 -15.11 6.87
C GLY A 89 -8.34 -15.48 7.98
N ALA A 90 -7.50 -14.54 8.39
CA ALA A 90 -6.54 -14.72 9.49
C ALA A 90 -7.24 -14.96 10.84
N VAL A 91 -8.29 -14.21 11.14
CA VAL A 91 -9.11 -14.42 12.35
C VAL A 91 -9.76 -15.82 12.35
N ARG A 92 -10.25 -16.31 11.21
CA ARG A 92 -10.78 -17.68 11.08
C ARG A 92 -9.68 -18.73 11.28
N GLN A 93 -8.49 -18.53 10.72
CA GLN A 93 -7.35 -19.44 10.89
C GLN A 93 -6.89 -19.53 12.35
N LEU A 94 -6.98 -18.44 13.11
CA LEU A 94 -6.73 -18.42 14.56
C LEU A 94 -7.80 -19.18 15.38
N GLY A 95 -8.88 -19.65 14.75
CA GLY A 95 -9.92 -20.45 15.39
C GLY A 95 -11.15 -19.66 15.87
N PHE A 96 -11.25 -18.37 15.55
CA PHE A 96 -12.44 -17.56 15.86
C PHE A 96 -13.54 -17.71 14.81
N SER A 97 -14.77 -17.37 15.19
CA SER A 97 -15.91 -17.30 14.27
C SER A 97 -16.16 -15.84 13.89
N VAL A 98 -15.95 -15.47 12.62
CA VAL A 98 -16.27 -14.12 12.14
C VAL A 98 -17.79 -13.97 12.01
N VAL A 99 -18.35 -12.97 12.70
CA VAL A 99 -19.80 -12.70 12.74
C VAL A 99 -20.13 -11.28 12.26
N PRO A 100 -21.37 -11.01 11.81
CA PRO A 100 -21.79 -9.69 11.38
C PRO A 100 -21.74 -8.66 12.52
N GLU A 101 -21.53 -7.40 12.15
CA GLU A 101 -21.68 -6.28 13.07
C GLU A 101 -23.09 -6.24 13.69
N GLY A 102 -23.17 -5.93 14.98
CA GLY A 102 -24.43 -5.96 15.74
C GLY A 102 -24.74 -7.31 16.40
N THR A 103 -23.93 -8.34 16.18
CA THR A 103 -24.05 -9.61 16.92
C THR A 103 -23.83 -9.38 18.43
N PRO A 104 -24.81 -9.73 19.30
CA PRO A 104 -24.65 -9.56 20.75
C PRO A 104 -23.48 -10.37 21.30
N ASN A 105 -22.78 -9.81 22.29
CA ASN A 105 -21.65 -10.42 22.99
C ASN A 105 -20.47 -10.86 22.08
N ALA A 106 -20.38 -10.32 20.86
CA ALA A 106 -19.24 -10.56 20.00
C ALA A 106 -18.07 -9.63 20.37
N ASN A 107 -16.88 -10.21 20.48
CA ASN A 107 -15.65 -9.43 20.58
C ASN A 107 -15.40 -8.69 19.26
N ARG A 108 -14.58 -7.65 19.27
CA ARG A 108 -14.37 -6.80 18.10
C ARG A 108 -12.89 -6.60 17.81
N LEU A 109 -12.51 -6.83 16.56
CA LEU A 109 -11.21 -6.46 16.02
C LEU A 109 -11.39 -5.35 14.98
N THR A 110 -10.88 -4.16 15.27
CA THR A 110 -10.81 -3.06 14.31
C THR A 110 -9.40 -2.91 13.80
N VAL A 111 -9.17 -3.06 12.50
CA VAL A 111 -7.86 -2.83 11.84
C VAL A 111 -7.95 -1.61 10.94
N SER A 112 -7.20 -0.56 11.29
CA SER A 112 -7.20 0.72 10.57
C SER A 112 -5.90 0.87 9.79
N LEU A 113 -5.99 1.06 8.48
CA LEU A 113 -4.85 1.53 7.70
C LEU A 113 -4.61 3.01 8.06
N ALA A 114 -3.60 3.25 8.90
CA ALA A 114 -3.34 4.58 9.47
C ALA A 114 -2.26 5.33 8.69
N GLU A 115 -1.35 4.63 8.03
CA GLU A 115 -0.30 5.21 7.21
C GLU A 115 -0.06 4.34 5.98
N LEU A 116 0.12 4.97 4.83
CA LEU A 116 0.68 4.35 3.64
C LEU A 116 1.37 5.44 2.82
N ARG A 117 2.69 5.38 2.75
CA ARG A 117 3.52 6.41 2.13
C ARG A 117 4.40 5.81 1.05
N TYR A 118 4.57 6.55 -0.03
CA TYR A 118 5.52 6.27 -1.10
C TYR A 118 6.30 7.56 -1.37
N GLN A 119 7.57 7.59 -1.01
CA GLN A 119 8.44 8.74 -1.23
C GLN A 119 9.51 8.41 -2.26
N SER A 120 9.49 9.11 -3.38
CA SER A 120 10.59 9.16 -4.33
C SER A 120 11.50 10.38 -4.03
N PRO A 121 12.77 10.36 -4.44
CA PRO A 121 13.62 11.54 -4.43
C PRO A 121 12.95 12.72 -5.16
N LYS A 122 13.01 13.90 -4.54
CA LYS A 122 12.46 15.13 -5.13
C LYS A 122 13.38 15.76 -6.18
N ASP A 123 14.67 15.46 -6.10
CA ASP A 123 15.69 16.12 -6.91
C ASP A 123 16.11 15.25 -8.10
N GLY A 124 15.89 15.78 -9.31
CA GLY A 124 16.36 15.19 -10.57
C GLY A 124 15.28 14.47 -11.39
N ALA A 125 15.51 14.40 -12.71
CA ALA A 125 14.63 13.69 -13.63
C ALA A 125 14.64 12.16 -13.45
N TYR A 126 15.62 11.63 -12.71
CA TYR A 126 15.84 10.20 -12.54
C TYR A 126 15.35 9.71 -11.18
N VAL A 127 14.33 8.87 -11.20
CA VAL A 127 13.79 8.20 -10.01
C VAL A 127 14.67 6.99 -9.72
N THR A 128 15.60 7.14 -8.79
CA THR A 128 16.60 6.11 -8.44
C THR A 128 16.27 5.36 -7.16
N GLN A 129 15.27 5.82 -6.41
CA GLN A 129 14.89 5.23 -5.13
C GLN A 129 13.39 5.41 -4.83
N ALA A 130 12.84 4.54 -4.00
CA ALA A 130 11.58 4.76 -3.29
C ALA A 130 11.69 4.28 -1.83
N ASP A 131 11.26 5.15 -0.92
CA ASP A 131 11.05 4.85 0.49
C ASP A 131 9.55 4.63 0.72
N ILE A 132 9.19 3.43 1.15
CA ILE A 132 7.80 2.99 1.30
C ILE A 132 7.58 2.66 2.77
N SER A 133 6.50 3.17 3.36
CA SER A 133 6.07 2.82 4.72
C SER A 133 4.58 2.53 4.76
N ALA A 134 4.19 1.61 5.63
CA ALA A 134 2.79 1.32 5.96
C ALA A 134 2.64 1.15 7.47
N ALA A 135 1.50 1.56 8.02
CA ALA A 135 1.15 1.27 9.40
C ALA A 135 -0.33 0.93 9.56
N PHE A 136 -0.59 -0.17 10.25
CA PHE A 136 -1.92 -0.53 10.74
C PHE A 136 -2.04 -0.20 12.22
N VAL A 137 -3.19 0.31 12.64
CA VAL A 137 -3.59 0.34 14.04
C VAL A 137 -4.63 -0.74 14.24
N ALA A 138 -4.33 -1.73 15.09
CA ALA A 138 -5.28 -2.78 15.43
C ALA A 138 -5.77 -2.56 16.85
N GLU A 139 -7.09 -2.60 17.01
CA GLU A 139 -7.76 -2.50 18.28
C GLU A 139 -8.61 -3.74 18.51
N ALA A 140 -8.28 -4.49 19.55
CA ALA A 140 -9.06 -5.62 20.03
C ALA A 140 -9.89 -5.17 21.23
N ARG A 141 -11.18 -5.49 21.22
CA ARG A 141 -12.10 -5.22 22.33
C ARG A 141 -12.87 -6.48 22.69
N SER A 142 -12.96 -6.72 23.99
CA SER A 142 -13.87 -7.68 24.61
C SER A 142 -14.88 -6.94 25.49
N SER A 143 -15.74 -7.68 26.18
CA SER A 143 -16.72 -7.12 27.13
C SER A 143 -16.08 -6.34 28.29
N SER A 144 -14.84 -6.68 28.68
CA SER A 144 -14.20 -6.13 29.89
C SER A 144 -12.87 -5.43 29.62
N GLN A 145 -12.29 -5.59 28.43
CA GLN A 145 -10.95 -5.10 28.13
C GLN A 145 -10.81 -4.63 26.70
N GLN A 146 -9.90 -3.68 26.51
CA GLN A 146 -9.48 -3.21 25.20
C GLN A 146 -7.95 -3.15 25.13
N TYR A 147 -7.41 -3.42 23.95
CA TYR A 147 -6.00 -3.25 23.63
C TYR A 147 -5.88 -2.63 22.25
N GLN A 148 -4.92 -1.72 22.12
CA GLN A 148 -4.61 -1.07 20.84
C GLN A 148 -3.10 -1.10 20.61
N GLY A 149 -2.70 -1.52 19.41
CA GLY A 149 -1.32 -1.51 18.96
C GLY A 149 -1.17 -0.84 17.59
N ARG A 150 0.00 -0.27 17.33
CA ARG A 150 0.39 0.28 16.01
C ARG A 150 1.52 -0.57 15.43
N TYR A 151 1.29 -1.08 14.23
CA TYR A 151 2.17 -2.04 13.55
C TYR A 151 2.61 -1.44 12.21
N GLY A 152 3.85 -0.96 12.19
CA GLY A 152 4.46 -0.38 11.00
C GLY A 152 5.43 -1.31 10.32
N ALA A 153 5.67 -1.09 9.03
CA ALA A 153 6.81 -1.63 8.29
C ALA A 153 7.28 -0.59 7.27
N SER A 154 8.55 -0.69 6.85
CA SER A 154 9.11 0.17 5.82
C SER A 154 10.17 -0.57 5.01
N ALA A 155 10.33 -0.16 3.76
CA ALA A 155 11.37 -0.65 2.87
C ALA A 155 11.91 0.48 2.00
N GLN A 156 13.20 0.41 1.70
CA GLN A 156 13.87 1.29 0.76
C GLN A 156 14.32 0.46 -0.43
N HIS A 157 13.93 0.88 -1.64
CA HIS A 157 14.32 0.21 -2.87
C HIS A 157 15.05 1.17 -3.80
N ARG A 158 16.16 0.72 -4.37
CA ARG A 158 16.91 1.44 -5.40
C ARG A 158 16.62 0.85 -6.76
N PHE A 159 16.58 1.70 -7.79
CA PHE A 159 16.23 1.32 -9.15
C PHE A 159 17.25 1.86 -10.15
N GLY A 160 17.47 1.10 -11.22
CA GLY A 160 18.17 1.62 -12.41
C GLY A 160 17.29 2.49 -13.31
N TYR A 161 15.96 2.39 -13.15
CA TYR A 161 14.96 3.16 -13.89
C TYR A 161 13.70 3.34 -13.04
N ALA A 162 12.90 4.35 -13.36
CA ALA A 162 11.67 4.65 -12.62
C ALA A 162 10.69 3.46 -12.66
N PRO A 163 10.17 2.99 -11.52
CA PRO A 163 9.30 1.82 -11.48
C PRO A 163 7.95 2.08 -12.15
N ASN A 164 7.43 1.04 -12.78
CA ASN A 164 6.08 1.01 -13.35
C ASN A 164 5.01 0.65 -12.30
N GLN A 165 3.74 0.70 -12.68
CA GLN A 165 2.61 0.46 -11.77
C GLN A 165 2.63 -0.95 -11.17
N ALA A 166 3.01 -1.96 -11.94
CA ALA A 166 3.10 -3.34 -11.44
C ALA A 166 4.19 -3.47 -10.36
N THR A 167 5.35 -2.84 -10.60
CA THR A 167 6.45 -2.80 -9.62
C THR A 167 6.02 -2.07 -8.36
N ASN A 168 5.41 -0.89 -8.49
CA ASN A 168 4.95 -0.11 -7.33
C ASN A 168 3.85 -0.85 -6.55
N THR A 169 2.92 -1.52 -7.24
CA THR A 169 1.90 -2.35 -6.61
C THR A 169 2.53 -3.45 -5.76
N ARG A 170 3.54 -4.15 -6.31
CA ARG A 170 4.25 -5.21 -5.59
C ARG A 170 4.96 -4.66 -4.34
N LEU A 171 5.77 -3.62 -4.49
CA LEU A 171 6.56 -3.06 -3.38
C LEU A 171 5.68 -2.52 -2.25
N VAL A 172 4.60 -1.81 -2.59
CA VAL A 172 3.64 -1.33 -1.59
C VAL A 172 2.92 -2.50 -0.92
N THR A 173 2.54 -3.53 -1.67
CA THR A 173 1.91 -4.74 -1.11
C THR A 173 2.85 -5.47 -0.15
N GLU A 174 4.14 -5.60 -0.47
CA GLU A 174 5.15 -6.23 0.39
C GLU A 174 5.26 -5.52 1.75
N VAL A 175 5.38 -4.19 1.76
CA VAL A 175 5.44 -3.42 3.02
C VAL A 175 4.13 -3.55 3.83
N MET A 176 2.98 -3.57 3.14
CA MET A 176 1.70 -3.80 3.80
C MET A 176 1.58 -5.23 4.37
N ASN A 177 2.15 -6.24 3.71
CA ASN A 177 2.20 -7.61 4.21
C ASN A 177 2.93 -7.69 5.53
N ASP A 178 4.11 -7.05 5.61
CA ASP A 178 4.92 -7.04 6.83
C ASP A 178 4.20 -6.35 7.98
N ALA A 179 3.60 -5.19 7.72
CA ALA A 179 2.84 -4.45 8.71
C ALA A 179 1.60 -5.24 9.19
N LEU A 180 0.84 -5.84 8.27
CA LEU A 180 -0.34 -6.64 8.60
C LEU A 180 0.04 -7.93 9.34
N THR A 181 1.13 -8.57 8.95
CA THR A 181 1.66 -9.77 9.62
C THR A 181 2.04 -9.46 11.07
N ARG A 182 2.59 -8.27 11.35
CA ARG A 182 2.91 -7.84 12.73
C ARG A 182 1.65 -7.72 13.61
N VAL A 183 0.50 -7.33 13.05
CA VAL A 183 -0.79 -7.32 13.78
C VAL A 183 -1.10 -8.71 14.33
N PHE A 184 -1.00 -9.73 13.49
CA PHE A 184 -1.35 -11.11 13.84
C PHE A 184 -0.25 -11.86 14.59
N LYS A 185 0.94 -11.27 14.70
CA LYS A 185 2.00 -11.76 15.58
C LYS A 185 1.87 -11.24 17.02
N ASP A 186 1.05 -10.21 17.26
CA ASP A 186 0.88 -9.69 18.61
C ASP A 186 -0.04 -10.61 19.43
N PRO A 187 0.48 -11.30 20.46
CA PRO A 187 -0.33 -12.19 21.28
C PRO A 187 -1.40 -11.43 22.08
N ALA A 188 -1.23 -10.14 22.38
CA ALA A 188 -2.20 -9.35 23.13
C ALA A 188 -3.51 -9.19 22.35
N ILE A 189 -3.44 -9.03 21.02
CA ILE A 189 -4.64 -8.97 20.16
C ILE A 189 -5.46 -10.26 20.33
N VAL A 190 -4.81 -11.42 20.20
CA VAL A 190 -5.45 -12.72 20.34
C VAL A 190 -6.00 -12.93 21.75
N GLN A 191 -5.21 -12.61 22.76
CA GLN A 191 -5.59 -12.78 24.17
C GLN A 191 -6.83 -11.96 24.54
N ILE A 192 -6.98 -10.75 24.01
CA ILE A 192 -8.18 -9.94 24.26
C ILE A 192 -9.40 -10.54 23.55
N LEU A 193 -9.23 -11.00 22.30
CA LEU A 193 -10.35 -11.58 21.53
C LEU A 193 -10.83 -12.93 22.07
N GLN A 194 -10.02 -13.63 22.90
CA GLN A 194 -10.39 -14.89 23.55
C GLN A 194 -11.23 -14.72 24.82
N ARG A 195 -11.28 -13.51 25.39
CA ARG A 195 -11.94 -13.25 26.68
C ARG A 195 -13.45 -13.08 26.55
#